data_AF-A0A9D0BFE9-F1
#
_entry.id   AF-A0A9D0BFE9-F1
#
_cell.length_a   1.000
_cell.length_b   1.000
_cell.length_c   1.000
_cell.angle_alpha   90.00
_cell.angle_beta   90.00
_cell.angle_gamma   90.00
#
_symmetry.space_group_name_H-M   'P 1'
#
loop_
_entity.id
_entity.type
_entity.pdbx_description
1 polymer ?
#
loop_
_entity_poly.entity_id
_entity_poly.type
_entity_poly.pdbx_seq_one_letter_code
_entity_poly.pdbx_strand_id
1 'polypeptide(L)'
;MRPQSHSPSPDSPASADRLRAWLTLLHAPGLGNRRLRQLLQQFGSPQAILAAGDTPLRQAGLAAATIDYLRAPATEDIDRDLEWRSQPGNRILTLAD
;
A
#
# COMPACT_ATOMS: atom_id res chain seq x y z
N MET A 1 20.84 12.46 22.81
CA MET A 1 20.43 11.07 22.52
C MET A 1 19.54 11.10 21.28
N ARG A 2 20.06 10.74 20.11
CA ARG A 2 19.22 10.56 18.91
C ARG A 2 18.74 9.10 18.94
N PRO A 3 17.43 8.81 18.92
CA PRO A 3 16.97 7.43 18.81
C PRO A 3 17.49 6.89 17.47
N GLN A 4 18.17 5.75 17.54
CA GLN A 4 18.67 5.06 16.36
C GLN A 4 17.47 4.63 15.52
N SER A 5 17.24 5.30 14.39
CA SER A 5 16.32 4.80 13.36
C SER A 5 16.87 3.45 12.89
N HIS A 6 16.34 2.36 13.46
CA HIS A 6 16.50 1.04 12.87
C HIS A 6 15.90 1.15 11.46
N SER A 7 16.74 1.28 10.45
CA SER A 7 16.32 1.00 9.08
C SER A 7 15.86 -0.45 9.08
N PRO A 8 14.57 -0.74 8.88
CA PRO A 8 14.14 -2.12 8.75
C PRO A 8 14.90 -2.70 7.55
N SER A 9 15.53 -3.86 7.73
CA SER A 9 16.14 -4.57 6.62
C SER A 9 15.12 -4.70 5.48
N PRO A 10 15.54 -4.56 4.21
CA PRO A 10 14.62 -4.56 3.07
C PRO A 10 13.81 -5.86 2.98
N ASP A 11 14.31 -6.94 3.60
CA ASP A 11 13.71 -8.28 3.63
C ASP A 11 12.88 -8.57 4.90
N SER A 12 12.76 -7.62 5.84
CA SER A 12 11.98 -7.84 7.06
C SER A 12 10.48 -8.04 6.75
N PRO A 13 9.75 -8.87 7.52
CA PRO A 13 8.31 -9.09 7.30
C PRO A 13 7.50 -7.79 7.38
N ALA A 14 7.91 -6.84 8.23
CA ALA A 14 7.32 -5.51 8.31
C ALA A 14 7.50 -4.67 7.02
N SER A 15 8.59 -4.89 6.27
CA SER A 15 8.85 -4.24 4.98
C SER A 15 7.99 -4.88 3.88
N ALA A 16 7.81 -6.20 3.92
CA ALA A 16 6.92 -6.92 3.02
C ALA A 16 5.44 -6.54 3.23
N ASP A 17 5.00 -6.38 4.47
CA ASP A 17 3.63 -5.96 4.80
C ASP A 17 3.34 -4.52 4.34
N ARG A 18 4.30 -3.61 4.55
CA ARG A 18 4.24 -2.25 4.00
C ARG A 18 4.15 -2.26 2.47
N LEU A 19 4.96 -3.07 1.81
CA LEU A 19 4.94 -3.16 0.36
C LEU A 19 3.62 -3.76 -0.15
N ARG A 20 3.12 -4.82 0.49
CA ARG A 20 1.79 -5.39 0.20
C ARG A 20 0.70 -4.33 0.29
N ALA A 21 0.74 -3.48 1.31
CA ALA A 21 -0.21 -2.39 1.44
C ALA A 21 -0.13 -1.39 0.28
N TRP A 22 1.08 -1.04 -0.17
CA TRP A 22 1.28 -0.21 -1.36
C TRP A 22 0.74 -0.86 -2.63
N LEU A 23 1.07 -2.13 -2.87
CA LEU A 23 0.63 -2.88 -4.05
C LEU A 23 -0.88 -3.01 -4.09
N THR A 24 -1.51 -3.30 -2.94
CA THR A 24 -2.97 -3.35 -2.82
C THR A 24 -3.63 -2.05 -3.26
N LEU A 25 -3.08 -0.90 -2.84
CA LEU A 25 -3.61 0.39 -3.25
C LEU A 25 -3.36 0.68 -4.73
N LEU A 26 -2.20 0.29 -5.28
CA LEU A 26 -1.87 0.50 -6.69
C LEU A 26 -2.75 -0.32 -7.64
N HIS A 27 -3.13 -1.53 -7.24
CA HIS A 27 -4.04 -2.39 -8.02
C HIS A 27 -5.51 -2.04 -7.85
N ALA A 28 -5.86 -1.19 -6.88
CA ALA A 28 -7.26 -0.86 -6.61
C ALA A 28 -7.90 -0.12 -7.80
N PRO A 29 -9.03 -0.61 -8.33
CA PRO A 29 -9.63 -0.04 -9.54
C PRO A 29 -10.11 1.38 -9.28
N GLY A 30 -9.82 2.28 -10.22
CA GLY A 30 -10.18 3.69 -10.12
C GLY A 30 -9.32 4.51 -9.14
N LEU A 31 -8.31 3.91 -8.51
CA LEU A 31 -7.39 4.61 -7.62
C LEU A 31 -6.14 5.12 -8.36
N GLY A 32 -6.28 6.28 -9.00
CA GLY A 32 -5.14 6.94 -9.65
C GLY A 32 -4.16 7.63 -8.69
N ASN A 33 -2.95 7.93 -9.17
CA ASN A 33 -1.83 8.52 -8.39
C ASN A 33 -2.20 9.82 -7.64
N ARG A 34 -3.13 10.63 -8.17
CA ARG A 34 -3.61 11.83 -7.48
C ARG A 34 -4.41 11.47 -6.23
N ARG A 35 -5.32 10.52 -6.35
CA ARG A 35 -6.19 10.11 -5.24
C ARG A 35 -5.43 9.35 -4.18
N LEU A 36 -4.52 8.46 -4.59
CA LEU A 36 -3.60 7.79 -3.68
C LEU A 36 -2.81 8.79 -2.83
N ARG A 37 -2.24 9.83 -3.43
CA ARG A 37 -1.54 10.89 -2.69
C ARG A 37 -2.46 11.62 -1.71
N GLN A 38 -3.69 11.95 -2.10
CA GLN A 38 -4.64 12.60 -1.17
C GLN A 38 -4.98 11.71 0.03
N LEU A 39 -5.17 10.41 -0.20
CA LEU A 39 -5.40 9.45 0.89
C LEU A 39 -4.19 9.35 1.79
N LEU A 40 -2.98 9.35 1.24
CA LEU A 40 -1.76 9.34 2.05
C LEU A 40 -1.62 10.60 2.90
N GLN A 41 -2.03 11.76 2.39
CA GLN A 41 -2.05 12.99 3.18
C GLN A 41 -3.12 12.94 4.30
N GLN A 42 -4.26 12.31 4.05
CA GLN A 42 -5.36 12.22 5.01
C GLN A 42 -5.15 11.15 6.09
N PHE A 43 -4.64 9.97 5.72
CA PHE A 43 -4.51 8.80 6.59
C PHE A 43 -3.05 8.52 7.00
N GLY A 44 -2.08 9.16 6.38
CA GLY A 44 -0.65 9.11 6.74
C GLY A 44 0.14 7.93 6.18
N SER A 45 -0.49 6.77 5.94
CA SER A 45 0.21 5.59 5.39
C SER A 45 -0.72 4.63 4.63
N PRO A 46 -0.19 3.80 3.72
CA PRO A 46 -0.97 2.76 3.04
C PRO A 46 -1.70 1.83 4.01
N GLN A 47 -1.01 1.39 5.07
CA GLN A 47 -1.60 0.51 6.08
C GLN A 47 -2.76 1.20 6.80
N ALA A 48 -2.63 2.48 7.12
CA ALA A 48 -3.71 3.25 7.74
C ALA A 48 -4.92 3.42 6.81
N ILE A 49 -4.71 3.51 5.49
CA ILE A 49 -5.80 3.54 4.50
C ILE A 49 -6.52 2.19 4.48
N LEU A 50 -5.79 1.08 4.46
CA LEU A 50 -6.38 -0.27 4.46
C LEU A 50 -7.10 -0.59 5.77
N ALA A 51 -6.55 -0.13 6.90
CA ALA A 51 -7.17 -0.27 8.22
C ALA A 51 -8.35 0.69 8.44
N ALA A 52 -8.51 1.73 7.63
CA ALA A 52 -9.65 2.63 7.70
C ALA A 52 -10.95 1.89 7.34
N GLY A 53 -12.05 2.21 8.02
CA GLY A 53 -13.37 1.65 7.73
C GLY A 53 -13.96 2.15 6.40
N ASP A 54 -15.08 1.55 5.97
CA ASP A 54 -15.71 1.89 4.69
C ASP A 54 -16.21 3.34 4.65
N THR A 55 -16.79 3.81 5.76
CA THR A 55 -17.33 5.18 5.87
C THR A 55 -16.27 6.26 5.62
N PRO A 56 -15.11 6.29 6.30
CA PRO A 56 -14.07 7.30 6.03
C PRO A 56 -13.49 7.17 4.62
N LEU A 57 -13.42 5.96 4.04
CA LEU A 57 -12.99 5.78 2.65
C LEU A 57 -14.01 6.36 1.65
N ARG A 58 -15.32 6.16 1.90
CA ARG A 58 -16.39 6.79 1.11
C ARG A 58 -16.37 8.31 1.24
N GLN A 59 -16.11 8.84 2.44
CA GLN A 59 -15.98 10.28 2.67
C GLN A 59 -14.75 10.88 1.98
N ALA A 60 -13.66 10.11 1.87
CA ALA A 60 -12.52 10.45 1.02
C ALA A 60 -12.82 10.30 -0.50
N GLY A 61 -14.04 9.86 -0.82
CA GLY A 61 -14.62 9.75 -2.15
C GLY A 61 -14.12 8.56 -2.96
N LEU A 62 -13.70 7.48 -2.30
CA LEU A 62 -13.50 6.20 -3.00
C LEU A 62 -14.84 5.67 -3.52
N ALA A 63 -14.80 5.10 -4.72
CA ALA A 63 -15.95 4.39 -5.27
C ALA A 63 -16.18 3.08 -4.51
N ALA A 64 -17.42 2.60 -4.50
CA ALA A 64 -17.78 1.35 -3.84
C ALA A 64 -16.93 0.16 -4.36
N ALA A 65 -16.69 0.08 -5.68
CA ALA A 65 -15.85 -0.96 -6.27
C ALA A 65 -14.39 -0.90 -5.79
N THR A 66 -13.84 0.30 -5.59
CA THR A 66 -12.50 0.44 -5.00
C THR A 66 -12.49 -0.06 -3.58
N ILE A 67 -13.48 0.31 -2.75
CA ILE A 67 -13.57 -0.11 -1.35
C ILE A 67 -13.73 -1.62 -1.25
N ASP A 68 -14.60 -2.21 -2.08
CA ASP A 68 -14.80 -3.66 -2.17
C ASP A 68 -13.50 -4.40 -2.48
N TYR A 69 -12.75 -3.92 -3.48
CA TYR A 69 -11.41 -4.44 -3.78
C TYR A 69 -10.45 -4.29 -2.60
N LEU A 70 -10.47 -3.17 -1.86
CA LEU A 70 -9.60 -3.00 -0.69
C LEU A 70 -9.95 -3.95 0.46
N ARG A 71 -11.18 -4.50 0.50
CA ARG A 71 -11.61 -5.50 1.49
C ARG A 71 -11.24 -6.92 1.08
N ALA A 72 -11.28 -7.20 -0.21
CA ALA A 72 -10.90 -8.49 -0.78
C ALA A 72 -10.01 -8.27 -2.01
N PRO A 73 -8.73 -7.90 -1.81
CA PRO A 73 -7.84 -7.62 -2.93
C PRO A 73 -7.49 -8.90 -3.68
N ALA A 74 -7.26 -8.78 -4.98
CA ALA A 74 -6.74 -9.88 -5.79
C ALA A 74 -5.31 -10.21 -5.35
N THR A 75 -5.18 -11.24 -4.52
CA THR A 75 -3.90 -11.64 -3.92
C THR A 75 -2.89 -12.13 -4.96
N GLU A 76 -3.36 -12.67 -6.08
CA GLU A 76 -2.50 -13.17 -7.17
C GLU A 76 -1.64 -12.08 -7.82
N ASP A 77 -2.21 -10.90 -8.10
CA ASP A 77 -1.46 -9.79 -8.71
C ASP A 77 -0.40 -9.24 -7.75
N ILE A 78 -0.76 -9.15 -6.46
CA ILE A 78 0.14 -8.69 -5.41
C ILE A 78 1.28 -9.70 -5.21
N ASP A 79 0.99 -11.00 -5.19
CA ASP A 79 2.00 -12.03 -4.99
C ASP A 79 2.97 -12.10 -6.17
N ARG A 80 2.46 -11.94 -7.40
CA ARG A 80 3.29 -11.85 -8.61
C ARG A 80 4.27 -10.67 -8.57
N ASP A 81 3.82 -9.50 -8.11
CA ASP A 81 4.70 -8.34 -7.96
C ASP A 81 5.77 -8.56 -6.88
N LEU A 82 5.43 -9.24 -5.80
CA LEU A 82 6.38 -9.60 -4.75
C LEU A 82 7.39 -10.65 -5.23
N GLU A 83 6.94 -11.66 -5.96
CA GLU A 83 7.82 -12.66 -6.58
C GLU A 83 8.78 -11.98 -7.57
N TRP A 84 8.26 -11.07 -8.40
CA TRP A 84 9.09 -10.29 -9.31
C TRP A 84 10.15 -9.49 -8.55
N ARG A 85 9.79 -8.84 -7.44
CA ARG A 85 10.75 -8.13 -6.57
C ARG A 85 11.82 -9.06 -5.98
N SER A 86 11.46 -10.29 -5.62
CA SER A 86 12.42 -11.24 -5.01
C SER A 86 13.51 -11.71 -5.97
N GLN A 87 13.36 -11.46 -7.28
CA GLN A 87 14.40 -11.78 -8.27
C GLN A 87 15.57 -10.80 -8.19
N PRO A 88 16.81 -11.28 -8.43
CA PRO A 88 18.01 -10.44 -8.35
C PRO A 88 17.96 -9.31 -9.39
N GLY A 89 18.15 -8.07 -8.91
CA GLY A 89 18.15 -6.87 -9.76
C GLY A 89 16.81 -6.14 -9.84
N ASN A 90 15.72 -6.73 -9.34
CA ASN A 90 14.41 -6.08 -9.32
C ASN A 90 14.19 -5.32 -8.01
N ARG A 91 13.68 -4.09 -8.10
CA ARG A 91 13.32 -3.28 -6.93
C ARG A 91 12.05 -2.49 -7.21
N ILE A 92 11.09 -2.60 -6.30
CA ILE A 92 9.88 -1.78 -6.31
C ILE A 92 10.15 -0.55 -5.46
N LEU A 93 10.17 0.62 -6.11
CA LEU A 93 10.25 1.91 -5.45
C LEU A 93 8.84 2.36 -5.09
N THR A 94 8.62 2.66 -3.81
CA THR A 94 7.36 3.24 -3.34
C THR A 94 7.56 4.71 -3.06
N LEU A 95 6.49 5.49 -2.98
CA LEU A 95 6.55 6.92 -2.65
C LEU A 95 7.14 7.24 -1.27
N ALA A 96 7.43 6.22 -0.45
CA ALA A 96 8.05 6.33 0.87
C ALA A 96 9.51 5.85 0.93
N ASP A 97 10.09 5.35 -0.18
CA ASP A 97 11.51 4.99 -0.35
C ASP A 97 12.25 6.13 -1.07
#